data_AF-A0A820JAS9-F1
#
_entry.id   AF-A0A820JAS9-F1
#
_cell.length_a   1.000
_cell.length_b   1.000
_cell.length_c   1.000
_cell.angle_alpha   90.00
_cell.angle_beta   90.00
_cell.angle_gamma   90.00
#
_symmetry.space_group_name_H-M   'P 1'
#
loop_
_entity.id
_entity.type
_entity.pdbx_description
1 polymer ?
#
loop_
_entity_poly.entity_id
_entity_poly.type
_entity_poly.pdbx_seq_one_letter_code
_entity_poly.pdbx_strand_id
1 'polypeptide(L)' 'YLQNLVQKFNAKLGGINGMVSLARALTSSSTKDDIFMFFGADVTHTTFSRDKPSIAAVIGSVDSTSLLIL' A
#
# COMPACT_ATOMS: atom_id res chain seq x y z
N TYR A 1 -17.47 14.93 0.95
CA TYR A 1 -16.65 15.49 -0.15
C TYR A 1 -15.27 15.94 0.33
N LEU A 2 -15.19 16.95 1.21
CA LEU A 2 -13.89 17.48 1.69
C LEU A 2 -13.04 16.44 2.45
N GLN A 3 -13.67 15.54 3.20
CA GLN A 3 -12.97 14.49 3.96
C GLN A 3 -12.05 13.63 3.09
N ASN A 4 -12.54 13.10 1.97
CA ASN A 4 -11.73 12.27 1.06
C ASN A 4 -10.58 13.06 0.44
N LEU A 5 -10.80 14.35 0.16
CA LEU A 5 -9.75 15.21 -0.35
C LEU A 5 -8.64 15.44 0.69
N VAL A 6 -9.01 15.70 1.94
CA VAL A 6 -8.06 15.87 3.05
C VAL A 6 -7.29 14.58 3.32
N GLN A 7 -7.93 13.41 3.22
CA GLN A 7 -7.23 12.11 3.35
C GLN A 7 -6.13 11.94 2.27
N LYS A 8 -6.38 12.37 1.03
CA LYS A 8 -5.36 12.33 -0.04
C LYS A 8 -4.22 13.31 0.23
N PHE A 9 -4.51 14.49 0.79
CA PHE A 9 -3.48 15.44 1.20
C PHE A 9 -2.63 14.90 2.35
N ASN A 10 -3.29 14.37 3.39
CA ASN A 10 -2.62 13.78 4.54
C ASN A 10 -1.64 12.67 4.10
N ALA A 11 -2.08 11.77 3.20
CA ALA A 11 -1.21 10.72 2.66
C ALA A 11 -0.01 11.26 1.86
N LYS A 12 -0.17 12.34 1.09
CA LYS A 12 0.92 12.98 0.33
C LYS A 12 1.92 13.71 1.22
N LEU A 13 1.47 14.19 2.37
CA LEU A 13 2.30 14.86 3.38
C LEU A 13 2.94 13.87 4.38
N GLY A 14 2.79 12.56 4.16
CA GLY A 14 3.37 11.51 5.01
C GLY A 14 2.51 11.14 6.22
N GLY A 15 1.28 11.63 6.32
CA GLY A 15 0.35 11.29 7.39
C GLY A 15 -0.31 9.92 7.19
N ILE A 16 -0.77 9.32 8.30
CA ILE A 16 -1.46 8.02 8.35
C ILE A 16 -2.95 8.27 8.60
N ASN A 17 -3.82 7.88 7.66
CA ASN A 17 -5.27 8.06 7.79
C ASN A 17 -5.94 6.99 8.66
N GLY A 18 -5.34 5.81 8.74
CA GLY A 18 -5.84 4.67 9.52
C GLY A 18 -4.78 3.56 9.55
N MET A 19 -4.83 2.73 10.59
CA MET A 19 -3.87 1.65 10.81
C MET A 19 -4.62 0.40 11.28
N VAL A 20 -4.22 -0.76 10.78
CA VAL A 20 -4.72 -2.06 11.24
C VAL A 20 -3.60 -2.77 11.98
N SER A 21 -3.90 -3.25 13.19
CA SER A 21 -2.94 -4.05 13.97
C SER A 21 -2.66 -5.38 13.28
N LEU A 22 -1.43 -5.54 12.80
CA LEU A 22 -0.98 -6.77 12.14
C LEU A 22 -0.95 -7.97 13.10
N ALA A 23 -0.72 -7.74 14.39
CA ALA A 23 -0.81 -8.76 15.44
C ALA A 23 -2.20 -9.43 15.52
N ARG A 24 -3.26 -8.74 15.06
CA ARG A 24 -4.61 -9.29 14.98
C ARG A 24 -4.88 -10.03 13.67
N ALA A 25 -4.11 -9.75 12.62
CA ALA A 25 -4.27 -10.33 11.29
C ALA A 25 -3.38 -11.56 11.05
N LEU A 26 -2.18 -11.59 11.65
CA LEU A 26 -1.25 -12.72 11.62
C LEU A 26 -1.36 -13.47 12.96
N THR A 27 -2.23 -14.47 13.02
CA THR A 27 -2.60 -15.22 14.25
C THR A 27 -1.55 -16.23 14.73
N SER A 28 -0.40 -16.35 14.07
CA SER A 28 0.64 -17.31 14.46
C SER A 28 1.45 -16.80 15.66
N SER A 29 1.50 -17.59 16.72
CA SER A 29 2.32 -17.30 17.91
C SER A 29 3.83 -17.29 17.63
N SER A 30 4.26 -17.81 16.49
CA SER A 30 5.66 -17.88 16.05
C SER A 30 6.17 -16.60 15.36
N THR A 31 5.29 -15.68 14.96
CA THR A 31 5.64 -14.50 14.15
C THR A 31 5.68 -13.19 14.93
N LYS A 32 5.72 -13.25 16.27
CA LYS A 32 5.65 -12.05 17.13
C LYS A 32 6.86 -11.13 17.00
N ASP A 33 8.02 -11.67 16.63
CA ASP A 33 9.27 -10.92 16.43
C ASP A 33 9.67 -10.82 14.95
N ASP A 34 8.85 -11.34 14.04
CA ASP A 34 9.14 -11.33 12.60
C ASP A 34 8.78 -9.98 11.97
N ILE A 35 9.68 -9.47 11.13
CA ILE A 35 9.49 -8.24 10.37
C ILE A 35 9.03 -8.62 8.96
N PHE A 36 7.82 -8.21 8.60
CA PHE A 36 7.24 -8.45 7.28
C PHE A 36 7.32 -7.21 6.39
N MET A 37 7.56 -7.43 5.11
CA MET A 37 7.44 -6.40 4.07
C MET A 37 6.39 -6.85 3.04
N PHE A 38 5.44 -5.96 2.73
CA PHE A 38 4.38 -6.21 1.78
C PHE A 38 4.69 -5.52 0.45
N PHE A 39 4.55 -6.25 -0.65
CA PHE A 39 4.68 -5.70 -2.00
C PHE A 39 3.37 -5.83 -2.78
N GLY A 40 3.05 -4.79 -3.55
CA GLY A 40 2.00 -4.82 -4.57
C GLY A 40 2.61 -4.56 -5.94
N ALA A 41 2.20 -5.32 -6.95
CA ALA A 41 2.71 -5.17 -8.31
C ALA A 41 1.55 -5.19 -9.31
N ASP A 42 1.63 -4.32 -10.33
CA ASP A 42 0.66 -4.24 -11.41
C ASP A 42 1.34 -3.92 -12.75
N VAL A 43 0.72 -4.35 -13.85
CA VAL A 43 1.13 -4.01 -15.22
C VAL A 43 -0.07 -3.46 -15.98
N THR A 44 0.04 -2.20 -16.41
CA THR A 44 -0.97 -1.54 -17.24
C THR A 44 -0.56 -1.55 -18.71
N HIS A 45 -1.42 -2.10 -19.56
CA HIS A 45 -1.28 -2.06 -21.02
C HIS A 45 -2.03 -0.84 -21.59
N THR A 46 -1.43 -0.15 -22.57
CA THR A 46 -2.10 1.00 -23.20
C THR A 46 -3.14 0.52 -24.22
N THR A 47 -4.32 1.15 -24.22
CA THR A 47 -5.40 0.82 -25.17
C THR A 47 -5.31 1.59 -26.49
N PHE A 48 -4.47 2.63 -26.54
CA PHE A 48 -4.46 3.59 -27.65
C PHE A 48 -3.48 3.23 -28.79
N SER A 49 -2.40 2.48 -28.51
CA SER A 49 -1.43 2.07 -29.53
C SER A 49 -0.74 0.78 -29.10
N ARG A 50 -0.76 -0.25 -29.97
CA ARG A 50 -0.18 -1.57 -29.69
C ARG A 50 1.35 -1.56 -29.56
N ASP A 51 2.00 -0.53 -30.09
CA ASP A 51 3.47 -0.41 -30.10
C ASP A 51 4.00 0.33 -28.87
N LYS A 52 3.12 0.83 -28.00
CA LYS A 52 3.55 1.48 -26.76
C LYS A 52 3.90 0.43 -25.70
N PRO A 53 5.01 0.62 -24.96
CA PRO A 53 5.38 -0.30 -23.90
C PRO A 53 4.32 -0.30 -22.79
N SER A 54 4.23 -1.42 -22.11
CA SER A 54 3.40 -1.55 -20.92
C SER A 54 4.10 -0.90 -19.73
N ILE A 55 3.33 -0.42 -18.76
CA ILE A 55 3.87 0.21 -17.55
C ILE A 55 3.75 -0.78 -16.41
N ALA A 56 4.88 -1.21 -15.85
CA ALA A 56 4.93 -2.01 -14.64
C ALA A 56 5.21 -1.10 -13.43
N ALA A 57 4.47 -1.30 -12.34
CA ALA A 57 4.65 -0.58 -11.08
C ALA A 57 4.75 -1.56 -9.91
N VAL A 58 5.66 -1.29 -8.98
CA VAL A 58 5.81 -2.04 -7.74
C VAL A 58 5.81 -1.05 -6.58
N ILE A 59 5.05 -1.36 -5.53
CA ILE A 59 5.01 -0.61 -4.27
C ILE A 59 5.44 -1.52 -3.12
N GLY A 60 6.01 -0.94 -2.07
CA GLY A 60 6.45 -1.65 -0.87
C GLY A 60 6.03 -0.93 0.40
N SER A 61 5.71 -1.68 1.45
CA SER A 61 5.50 -1.14 2.80
C SER A 61 6.82 -0.62 3.37
N VAL A 62 6.80 0.56 4.00
CA VAL A 62 8.00 1.20 4.58
C VAL A 62 8.01 1.24 6.10
N ASP A 63 6.96 0.71 6.74
CA ASP A 63 6.81 0.68 8.20
C ASP A 63 6.37 -0.72 8.66
N SER A 64 6.84 -1.12 9.83
CA SER A 64 6.54 -2.39 10.49
C SER A 64 5.09 -2.52 10.96
N THR A 65 4.38 -1.40 11.08
CA THR A 65 3.11 -1.31 11.82
C THR A 65 1.88 -1.27 10.93
N SER A 66 2.04 -1.06 9.63
CA SER A 66 1.00 -0.43 8.82
C SER A 66 0.76 -1.12 7.48
N LEU A 67 -0.30 -1.92 7.39
CA LEU A 67 -1.00 -2.15 6.11
C LEU A 67 -1.83 -0.89 5.83
N LEU A 68 -1.33 -0.03 4.94
CA LEU A 68 -2.04 1.19 4.53
C LEU A 68 -3.32 0.82 3.79
N ILE A 69 -4.48 1.11 4.38
CA ILE A 69 -5.77 1.10 3.67
C ILE A 69 -5.99 2.52 3.16
N LEU A 70 -5.88 2.69 1.84
CA LEU A 70 -6.24 3.93 1.14
C LEU A 70 -7.75 4.14 1.08
#